data_AF-A0AAV2L1B8-F1
#
_entry.id   AF-A0AAV2L1B8-F1
#
_cell.length_a   1.000
_cell.length_b   1.000
_cell.length_c   1.000
_cell.angle_alpha   90.00
_cell.angle_beta   90.00
_cell.angle_gamma   90.00
#
_symmetry.space_group_name_H-M   'P 1'
#
loop_
_entity.id
_entity.type
_entity.pdbx_description
1 polymer ?
#
loop_
_entity_poly.entity_id
_entity_poly.type
_entity_poly.pdbx_seq_one_letter_code
_entity_poly.pdbx_strand_id
1 'polypeptide(L)'
;MCCSVGFARSLGLALVPLAVCSIVANLLLLFPMGETQYLQEDRLAQYVWYFGGLGGGGVLMLIPAVVFITLGKCDCCWNEGLMMCGSVLAAVLGLLGAGYSFVVAGFALVQGPLCFTSLGWTYAFEDQSGRYLLEPESWSQCLQPQNIVEWTVTLQCVLLGLSVLEVVVCLCQIGNGLVNAVCRPCCYKQEYSLSA
;
A
#
# COMPACT_ATOMS: atom_id res chain seq x y z
N MET A 1 -1.13 31.43 6.29
CA MET A 1 -1.92 30.21 6.59
C MET A 1 -0.95 29.07 6.85
N CYS A 2 -0.66 28.75 8.13
CA CYS A 2 0.31 27.70 8.52
C CYS A 2 -0.35 26.36 8.88
N CYS A 3 -1.69 26.29 8.92
CA CYS A 3 -2.41 25.09 9.35
C CYS A 3 -2.33 23.93 8.34
N SER A 4 -2.26 24.20 7.03
CA SER A 4 -2.21 23.13 6.02
C SER A 4 -0.87 22.39 5.98
N VAL A 5 0.21 23.05 6.38
CA VAL A 5 1.58 22.48 6.34
C VAL A 5 1.80 21.47 7.47
N GLY A 6 1.26 21.76 8.67
CA GLY A 6 1.28 20.82 9.80
C GLY A 6 0.49 19.54 9.52
N PHE A 7 -0.66 19.66 8.85
CA PHE A 7 -1.52 18.51 8.51
C PHE A 7 -0.89 17.59 7.45
N ALA A 8 -0.27 18.13 6.40
CA ALA A 8 0.47 17.32 5.43
C ALA A 8 1.63 16.54 6.10
N ARG A 9 2.35 17.18 7.03
CA ARG A 9 3.43 16.53 7.77
C ARG A 9 2.94 15.40 8.68
N SER A 10 1.79 15.57 9.34
CA SER A 10 1.20 14.49 10.16
C SER A 10 0.74 13.30 9.31
N LEU A 11 0.20 13.56 8.11
CA LEU A 11 -0.17 12.50 7.16
C LEU A 11 1.06 11.72 6.68
N GLY A 12 2.15 12.42 6.35
CA GLY A 12 3.43 11.81 6.01
C GLY A 12 4.02 10.95 7.13
N LEU A 13 3.97 11.43 8.38
CA LEU A 13 4.42 10.67 9.55
C LEU A 13 3.55 9.42 9.83
N ALA A 14 2.24 9.50 9.57
CA ALA A 14 1.34 8.36 9.68
C ALA A 14 1.62 7.29 8.60
N LEU A 15 2.00 7.69 7.38
CA LEU A 15 2.32 6.77 6.29
C LEU A 15 3.56 5.89 6.56
N VAL A 16 4.53 6.38 7.33
CA VAL A 16 5.76 5.62 7.62
C VAL A 16 5.49 4.28 8.33
N PRO A 17 4.78 4.22 9.47
CA PRO A 17 4.48 2.94 10.12
C PRO A 17 3.59 2.05 9.26
N LEU A 18 2.64 2.63 8.51
CA LEU A 18 1.80 1.88 7.55
C LEU A 18 2.66 1.17 6.49
N ALA A 19 3.58 1.89 5.85
CA ALA A 19 4.49 1.32 4.85
C ALA A 19 5.43 0.26 5.44
N VAL A 20 5.95 0.48 6.66
CA VAL A 20 6.79 -0.51 7.36
C VAL A 20 5.99 -1.78 7.66
N CYS A 21 4.78 -1.66 8.19
CA CYS A 21 3.90 -2.81 8.43
C CYS A 21 3.59 -3.56 7.14
N SER A 22 3.34 -2.84 6.04
CA SER A 22 3.11 -3.43 4.72
C SER A 22 4.33 -4.22 4.22
N ILE A 23 5.54 -3.68 4.36
CA ILE A 23 6.78 -4.39 4.01
C ILE A 23 6.95 -5.66 4.85
N VAL A 24 6.75 -5.56 6.17
CA VAL A 24 6.89 -6.71 7.09
C VAL A 24 5.86 -7.80 6.77
N ALA A 25 4.59 -7.45 6.54
CA ALA A 25 3.55 -8.42 6.19
C ALA A 25 3.85 -9.13 4.86
N ASN A 26 4.32 -8.41 3.85
CA ASN A 26 4.76 -9.00 2.59
C ASN A 26 5.99 -9.92 2.78
N LEU A 27 6.94 -9.57 3.65
CA LEU A 27 8.10 -10.41 3.97
C LEU A 27 7.67 -11.72 4.66
N LEU A 28 6.71 -11.65 5.59
CA LEU A 28 6.14 -12.80 6.29
C LEU A 28 5.33 -13.72 5.36
N LEU A 29 4.71 -13.18 4.32
CA LEU A 29 4.08 -13.96 3.25
C LEU A 29 5.11 -14.69 2.39
N LEU A 30 6.31 -14.11 2.22
CA LEU A 30 7.41 -14.71 1.45
C LEU A 30 8.03 -15.92 2.18
N PHE A 31 8.07 -15.88 3.52
CA PHE A 31 8.62 -16.92 4.38
C PHE A 31 7.56 -17.44 5.35
N PRO A 32 6.56 -18.22 4.88
CA PRO A 32 5.59 -18.83 5.77
C PRO A 32 6.32 -19.72 6.79
N MET A 33 6.13 -19.42 8.08
CA MET A 33 6.68 -20.17 9.21
C MET A 33 8.23 -20.25 9.28
N GLY A 34 8.96 -19.41 8.52
CA GLY A 34 10.43 -19.41 8.52
C GLY A 34 11.09 -20.64 7.86
N GLU A 35 10.30 -21.48 7.20
CA GLU A 35 10.76 -22.71 6.55
C GLU A 35 11.14 -22.43 5.09
N THR A 36 12.43 -22.55 4.74
CA THR A 36 12.95 -22.31 3.38
C THR A 36 12.77 -23.50 2.44
N GLN A 37 12.18 -24.59 2.94
CA GLN A 37 12.10 -25.90 2.26
C GLN A 37 11.16 -25.90 1.04
N TYR A 38 10.28 -24.91 0.92
CA TYR A 38 9.23 -24.85 -0.11
C TYR A 38 9.62 -24.05 -1.37
N LEU A 39 10.87 -23.57 -1.46
CA LEU A 39 11.34 -22.64 -2.49
C LEU A 39 11.87 -23.31 -3.78
N GLN A 40 11.90 -24.64 -3.88
CA GLN A 40 12.89 -25.24 -4.77
C GLN A 40 12.52 -25.41 -6.25
N GLU A 41 11.27 -25.65 -6.68
CA GLU A 41 11.10 -26.07 -8.11
C GLU A 41 9.99 -25.44 -8.98
N ASP A 42 8.88 -24.85 -8.46
CA ASP A 42 7.82 -24.30 -9.36
C ASP A 42 7.25 -22.92 -8.97
N ARG A 43 7.79 -22.25 -7.95
CA ARG A 43 7.17 -21.05 -7.33
C ARG A 43 7.64 -19.69 -7.87
N LEU A 44 8.42 -19.65 -8.95
CA LEU A 44 8.95 -18.41 -9.54
C LEU A 44 7.85 -17.44 -10.04
N ALA A 45 6.75 -17.94 -10.59
CA ALA A 45 5.65 -17.07 -11.08
C ALA A 45 4.89 -16.38 -9.93
N GLN A 46 4.67 -17.12 -8.83
CA GLN A 46 4.02 -16.59 -7.62
C GLN A 46 4.95 -15.61 -6.88
N TYR A 47 6.27 -15.83 -6.96
CA TYR A 47 7.30 -14.93 -6.44
C TYR A 47 7.27 -13.55 -7.12
N VAL A 48 7.08 -13.49 -8.44
CA VAL A 48 6.97 -12.23 -9.20
C VAL A 48 5.71 -11.45 -8.85
N TRP A 49 4.57 -12.14 -8.68
CA TRP A 49 3.30 -11.52 -8.28
C TRP A 49 3.37 -10.96 -6.85
N TYR A 50 3.96 -11.70 -5.91
CA TYR A 50 4.19 -11.25 -4.53
C TYR A 50 5.21 -10.11 -4.41
N PHE A 51 6.27 -10.10 -5.25
CA PHE A 51 7.17 -8.96 -5.36
C PHE A 51 6.46 -7.69 -5.86
N GLY A 52 5.38 -7.84 -6.64
CA GLY A 52 4.48 -6.75 -6.99
C GLY A 52 3.85 -6.08 -5.76
N GLY A 53 3.44 -6.86 -4.75
CA GLY A 53 2.91 -6.34 -3.48
C GLY A 53 3.95 -5.59 -2.64
N LEU A 54 5.17 -6.13 -2.56
CA LEU A 54 6.31 -5.49 -1.89
C LEU A 54 6.71 -4.16 -2.56
N GLY A 55 6.70 -4.14 -3.90
CA GLY A 55 7.00 -2.97 -4.71
C GLY A 55 5.89 -1.91 -4.67
N GLY A 56 4.63 -2.31 -4.81
CA GLY A 56 3.47 -1.42 -4.95
C GLY A 56 2.94 -0.84 -3.63
N GLY A 57 2.74 -1.67 -2.60
CA GLY A 57 2.18 -1.22 -1.31
C GLY A 57 3.25 -0.81 -0.29
N GLY A 58 4.46 -1.35 -0.38
CA GLY A 58 5.55 -1.04 0.56
C GLY A 58 6.44 0.09 0.08
N VAL A 59 7.26 -0.21 -0.93
CA VAL A 59 8.32 0.71 -1.41
C VAL A 59 7.73 1.95 -2.10
N LEU A 60 6.70 1.79 -2.93
CA LEU A 60 6.07 2.91 -3.61
C LEU A 60 5.42 3.90 -2.63
N MET A 61 4.98 3.44 -1.45
CA MET A 61 4.38 4.27 -0.40
C MET A 61 5.40 5.07 0.42
N LEU A 62 6.69 4.68 0.40
CA LEU A 62 7.75 5.48 1.01
C LEU A 62 8.00 6.79 0.25
N ILE A 63 7.77 6.81 -1.07
CA ILE A 63 7.92 8.01 -1.90
C ILE A 63 6.96 9.13 -1.45
N PRO A 64 5.62 8.94 -1.40
CA PRO A 64 4.71 9.94 -0.88
C PRO A 64 4.95 10.26 0.59
N ALA A 65 5.35 9.30 1.42
CA ALA A 65 5.66 9.57 2.83
C ALA A 65 6.79 10.61 2.98
N VAL A 66 7.90 10.44 2.25
CA VAL A 66 9.03 11.38 2.26
C VAL A 66 8.63 12.73 1.68
N VAL A 67 7.88 12.74 0.58
CA VAL A 67 7.37 13.98 -0.02
C VAL A 67 6.46 14.73 0.95
N PHE A 68 5.55 14.06 1.66
CA PHE A 68 4.63 14.71 2.60
C PHE A 68 5.36 15.25 3.84
N ILE A 69 6.40 14.57 4.32
CA ILE A 69 7.24 15.05 5.42
C ILE A 69 8.05 16.29 5.01
N THR A 70 8.58 16.31 3.78
CA THR A 70 9.41 17.41 3.26
C THR A 70 8.60 18.68 2.96
N LEU A 71 7.33 18.55 2.55
CA LEU A 71 6.39 19.68 2.46
C LEU A 71 6.21 20.43 3.79
N GLY A 72 6.46 19.77 4.92
CA GLY A 72 6.38 20.33 6.26
C GLY A 72 7.56 21.25 6.65
N LYS A 73 8.62 21.36 5.83
CA LYS A 73 9.76 22.24 6.07
C LYS A 73 9.63 23.52 5.24
N CYS A 74 9.42 24.66 5.91
CA CYS A 74 9.49 25.98 5.29
C CYS A 74 10.96 26.36 5.01
N ASP A 75 11.51 25.96 3.86
CA ASP A 75 12.70 26.61 3.31
C ASP A 75 12.27 27.58 2.19
N CYS A 76 12.37 28.88 2.48
CA CYS A 76 11.75 29.99 1.77
C CYS A 76 12.18 30.25 0.30
N CYS A 77 12.88 29.33 -0.39
CA CYS A 77 13.47 29.64 -1.71
C CYS A 77 13.54 28.47 -2.70
N TRP A 78 12.56 27.54 -2.73
CA TRP A 78 12.48 26.54 -3.82
C TRP A 78 11.15 26.68 -4.56
N ASN A 79 11.20 26.59 -5.89
CA ASN A 79 10.09 26.85 -6.83
C ASN A 79 8.75 26.26 -6.33
N GLU A 80 7.85 27.10 -5.79
CA GLU A 80 6.62 26.68 -5.10
C GLU A 80 5.70 25.81 -5.97
N GLY A 81 5.71 26.03 -7.28
CA GLY A 81 4.95 25.24 -8.26
C GLY A 81 5.44 23.79 -8.35
N LEU A 82 6.74 23.56 -8.20
CA LEU A 82 7.36 22.22 -8.25
C LEU A 82 7.01 21.40 -6.99
N MET A 83 6.94 22.05 -5.82
CA MET A 83 6.59 21.39 -4.55
C MET A 83 5.10 21.04 -4.49
N MET A 84 4.22 21.95 -4.94
CA MET A 84 2.77 21.69 -5.03
C MET A 84 2.47 20.57 -6.04
N CYS A 85 3.01 20.63 -7.26
CA CYS A 85 2.86 19.54 -8.25
C CYS A 85 3.48 18.23 -7.75
N GLY A 86 4.65 18.27 -7.12
CA GLY A 86 5.33 17.09 -6.58
C GLY A 86 4.49 16.38 -5.51
N SER A 87 3.78 17.12 -4.66
CA SER A 87 2.89 16.55 -3.64
C SER A 87 1.70 15.80 -4.22
N VAL A 88 1.06 16.36 -5.26
CA VAL A 88 -0.09 15.76 -5.93
C VAL A 88 0.36 14.55 -6.75
N LEU A 89 1.47 14.66 -7.48
CA LEU A 89 2.05 13.53 -8.22
C LEU A 89 2.43 12.38 -7.29
N ALA A 90 3.05 12.67 -6.14
CA ALA A 90 3.37 11.66 -5.14
C ALA A 90 2.10 11.02 -4.55
N ALA A 91 1.05 11.80 -4.28
CA ALA A 91 -0.23 11.25 -3.82
C ALA A 91 -0.88 10.34 -4.88
N VAL A 92 -0.82 10.70 -6.16
CA VAL A 92 -1.31 9.85 -7.27
C VAL A 92 -0.51 8.56 -7.37
N LEU A 93 0.82 8.62 -7.26
CA LEU A 93 1.68 7.43 -7.22
C LEU A 93 1.33 6.53 -6.02
N GLY A 94 1.08 7.13 -4.85
CA GLY A 94 0.61 6.41 -3.67
C GLY A 94 -0.74 5.73 -3.90
N LEU A 95 -1.70 6.41 -4.53
CA LEU A 95 -3.00 5.82 -4.90
C LEU A 95 -2.85 4.65 -5.87
N LEU A 96 -1.95 4.75 -6.86
CA LEU A 96 -1.69 3.66 -7.79
C LEU A 96 -1.07 2.45 -7.07
N GLY A 97 -0.11 2.69 -6.17
CA GLY A 97 0.53 1.65 -5.37
C GLY A 97 -0.42 0.95 -4.41
N ALA A 98 -1.13 1.72 -3.59
CA ALA A 98 -2.10 1.21 -2.63
C ALA A 98 -3.30 0.55 -3.34
N GLY A 99 -3.78 1.12 -4.44
CA GLY A 99 -4.83 0.53 -5.27
C GLY A 99 -4.43 -0.80 -5.90
N TYR A 100 -3.19 -0.89 -6.43
CA TYR A 100 -2.65 -2.15 -6.93
C TYR A 100 -2.57 -3.21 -5.81
N SER A 101 -2.03 -2.83 -4.66
CA SER A 101 -1.95 -3.70 -3.47
C SER A 101 -3.33 -4.20 -3.03
N PHE A 102 -4.34 -3.33 -3.01
CA PHE A 102 -5.71 -3.69 -2.66
C PHE A 102 -6.31 -4.75 -3.60
N VAL A 103 -6.15 -4.55 -4.92
CA VAL A 103 -6.68 -5.50 -5.93
C VAL A 103 -5.96 -6.85 -5.84
N VAL A 104 -4.63 -6.84 -5.73
CA VAL A 104 -3.81 -8.04 -5.60
C VAL A 104 -4.16 -8.80 -4.31
N ALA A 105 -4.31 -8.09 -3.18
CA ALA A 105 -4.68 -8.69 -1.91
C ALA A 105 -6.08 -9.31 -1.95
N GLY A 106 -7.05 -8.62 -2.55
CA GLY A 106 -8.41 -9.15 -2.72
C GLY A 106 -8.43 -10.39 -3.63
N PHE A 107 -7.71 -10.34 -4.75
CA PHE A 107 -7.61 -11.49 -5.65
C PHE A 107 -6.94 -12.70 -4.98
N ALA A 108 -5.85 -12.47 -4.23
CA ALA A 108 -5.16 -13.52 -3.48
C ALA A 108 -6.06 -14.15 -2.40
N LEU A 109 -6.94 -13.38 -1.76
CA LEU A 109 -7.94 -13.89 -0.81
C LEU A 109 -9.05 -14.70 -1.48
N VAL A 110 -9.41 -14.39 -2.73
CA VAL A 110 -10.45 -15.15 -3.44
C VAL A 110 -9.89 -16.46 -3.98
N GLN A 111 -8.66 -16.43 -4.52
CA GLN A 111 -8.00 -17.62 -5.06
C GLN A 111 -7.55 -18.58 -3.96
N GLY A 112 -7.12 -18.05 -2.81
CA GLY A 112 -6.62 -18.82 -1.67
C GLY A 112 -5.20 -19.36 -1.85
N PRO A 113 -4.56 -19.84 -0.77
CA PRO A 113 -3.20 -20.35 -0.83
C PRO A 113 -3.15 -21.74 -1.47
N LEU A 114 -2.03 -22.01 -2.15
CA LEU A 114 -1.70 -23.36 -2.61
C LEU A 114 -1.42 -24.25 -1.39
N CYS A 115 -2.16 -25.36 -1.26
CA CYS A 115 -1.98 -26.30 -0.17
C CYS A 115 -2.01 -27.75 -0.66
N PHE A 116 -1.50 -28.65 0.17
CA PHE A 116 -1.56 -30.08 -0.11
C PHE A 116 -2.88 -30.67 0.38
N THR A 117 -3.65 -31.22 -0.56
CA THR A 117 -4.93 -31.90 -0.34
C THR A 117 -4.76 -33.41 -0.54
N SER A 118 -5.81 -34.20 -0.29
CA SER A 118 -5.81 -35.65 -0.57
C SER A 118 -5.57 -36.00 -2.05
N LEU A 119 -5.77 -35.05 -2.96
CA LEU A 119 -5.57 -35.18 -4.41
C LEU A 119 -4.20 -34.66 -4.89
N GLY A 120 -3.36 -34.17 -3.98
CA GLY A 120 -2.07 -33.54 -4.29
C GLY A 120 -2.05 -32.02 -4.03
N TRP A 121 -1.05 -31.34 -4.59
CA TRP A 121 -0.91 -29.87 -4.50
C TRP A 121 -1.92 -29.19 -5.44
N THR A 122 -2.94 -28.56 -4.87
CA THR A 122 -3.99 -27.88 -5.65
C THR A 122 -4.43 -26.58 -4.95
N TYR A 123 -5.11 -25.70 -5.70
CA TYR A 123 -5.83 -24.56 -5.13
C TYR A 123 -7.22 -25.02 -4.67
N ALA A 124 -7.31 -25.51 -3.42
CA ALA A 124 -8.55 -26.08 -2.87
C ALA A 124 -9.74 -25.11 -2.84
N PHE A 125 -9.46 -23.79 -2.86
CA PHE A 125 -10.44 -22.74 -2.63
C PHE A 125 -10.79 -21.89 -3.86
N GLU A 126 -10.14 -22.14 -5.01
CA GLU A 126 -10.35 -21.37 -6.23
C GLU A 126 -11.82 -21.43 -6.71
N ASP A 127 -12.44 -22.61 -6.60
CA ASP A 127 -13.84 -22.83 -7.00
C ASP A 127 -14.86 -22.24 -6.00
N GLN A 128 -14.41 -21.94 -4.77
CA GLN A 128 -15.29 -21.47 -3.69
C GLN A 128 -15.45 -19.94 -3.66
N SER A 129 -14.74 -19.20 -4.52
CA SER A 129 -14.86 -17.73 -4.64
C SER A 129 -14.80 -16.98 -3.30
N GLY A 130 -13.95 -17.42 -2.37
CA GLY A 130 -13.81 -16.80 -1.04
C GLY A 130 -14.84 -17.24 0.03
N ARG A 131 -15.75 -18.19 -0.25
CA ARG A 131 -16.68 -18.73 0.77
C ARG A 131 -15.96 -19.36 1.97
N TYR A 132 -14.77 -19.93 1.73
CA TYR A 132 -13.92 -20.51 2.77
C TYR A 132 -13.48 -19.52 3.86
N LEU A 133 -13.59 -18.20 3.61
CA LEU A 133 -13.30 -17.16 4.62
C LEU A 133 -14.38 -17.08 5.71
N LEU A 134 -15.62 -17.50 5.40
CA LEU A 134 -16.76 -17.47 6.32
C LEU A 134 -16.97 -18.81 7.05
N GLU A 135 -16.37 -19.89 6.52
CA GLU A 135 -16.51 -21.25 7.03
C GLU A 135 -15.13 -21.84 7.37
N PRO A 136 -14.62 -21.59 8.60
CA PRO A 136 -13.30 -22.06 9.05
C PRO A 136 -13.15 -23.59 9.01
N GLU A 137 -14.26 -24.32 9.11
CA GLU A 137 -14.31 -25.78 8.98
C GLU A 137 -13.71 -26.28 7.66
N SER A 138 -13.81 -25.48 6.59
CA SER A 138 -13.27 -25.79 5.26
C SER A 138 -11.73 -25.80 5.22
N TRP A 139 -11.06 -25.17 6.19
CA TRP A 139 -9.60 -25.08 6.23
C TRP A 139 -8.95 -26.45 6.52
N SER A 140 -9.72 -27.38 7.09
CA SER A 140 -9.30 -28.77 7.34
C SER A 140 -8.99 -29.57 6.08
N GLN A 141 -9.37 -29.07 4.89
CA GLN A 141 -9.05 -29.69 3.59
C GLN A 141 -7.56 -29.58 3.24
N CYS A 142 -6.86 -28.59 3.79
CA CYS A 142 -5.42 -28.42 3.62
C CYS A 142 -4.67 -29.19 4.72
N LEU A 143 -4.03 -30.31 4.34
CA LEU A 143 -3.31 -31.17 5.27
C LEU A 143 -1.92 -30.63 5.60
N GLN A 144 -1.24 -30.04 4.61
CA GLN A 144 0.12 -29.55 4.76
C GLN A 144 0.37 -28.34 3.85
N PRO A 145 1.10 -27.30 4.31
CA PRO A 145 1.58 -27.06 5.67
C PRO A 145 0.47 -26.69 6.68
N GLN A 146 0.67 -27.01 7.97
CA GLN A 146 -0.30 -26.70 9.03
C GLN A 146 -0.51 -25.19 9.18
N ASN A 147 -1.77 -24.77 9.33
CA ASN A 147 -2.20 -23.38 9.53
C ASN A 147 -1.78 -22.38 8.43
N ILE A 148 -1.42 -22.87 7.23
CA ILE A 148 -1.04 -21.99 6.11
C ILE A 148 -2.20 -21.10 5.66
N VAL A 149 -3.43 -21.62 5.71
CA VAL A 149 -4.64 -20.90 5.31
C VAL A 149 -4.86 -19.71 6.23
N GLU A 150 -4.84 -19.93 7.54
CA GLU A 150 -4.96 -18.87 8.53
C GLU A 150 -3.85 -17.82 8.39
N TRP A 151 -2.60 -18.25 8.22
CA TRP A 151 -1.46 -17.35 8.05
C TRP A 151 -1.59 -16.46 6.80
N THR A 152 -1.88 -17.04 5.64
CA THR A 152 -2.03 -16.27 4.41
C THR A 152 -3.26 -15.36 4.47
N VAL A 153 -4.40 -15.85 4.95
CA VAL A 153 -5.64 -15.06 5.06
C VAL A 153 -5.44 -13.87 6.00
N THR A 154 -4.85 -14.08 7.18
CA THR A 154 -4.63 -13.00 8.16
C THR A 154 -3.70 -11.92 7.60
N LEU A 155 -2.55 -12.29 7.03
CA LEU A 155 -1.61 -11.32 6.46
C LEU A 155 -2.20 -10.58 5.26
N GLN A 156 -2.95 -11.28 4.40
CA GLN A 156 -3.56 -10.65 3.23
C GLN A 156 -4.70 -9.69 3.62
N CYS A 157 -5.48 -10.01 4.66
CA CYS A 157 -6.47 -9.11 5.26
C CYS A 157 -5.81 -7.87 5.90
N VAL A 158 -4.69 -8.04 6.60
CA VAL A 158 -3.93 -6.90 7.15
C VAL A 158 -3.44 -5.99 6.03
N LEU A 159 -2.85 -6.53 4.96
CA LEU A 159 -2.43 -5.76 3.80
C LEU A 159 -3.60 -5.02 3.12
N LEU A 160 -4.75 -5.67 3.02
CA LEU A 160 -5.98 -5.05 2.49
C LEU A 160 -6.40 -3.87 3.39
N GLY A 161 -6.39 -4.03 4.71
CA GLY A 161 -6.67 -2.93 5.64
C GLY A 161 -5.67 -1.77 5.55
N LEU A 162 -4.37 -2.07 5.47
CA LEU A 162 -3.32 -1.06 5.32
C LEU A 162 -3.48 -0.28 4.01
N SER A 163 -3.72 -0.97 2.89
CA SER A 163 -3.92 -0.32 1.58
C SER A 163 -5.14 0.63 1.57
N VAL A 164 -6.23 0.28 2.26
CA VAL A 164 -7.38 1.18 2.41
C VAL A 164 -7.01 2.44 3.21
N LEU A 165 -6.28 2.30 4.32
CA LEU A 165 -5.83 3.44 5.11
C LEU A 165 -4.90 4.36 4.31
N GLU A 166 -4.00 3.78 3.53
CA GLU A 166 -3.10 4.48 2.61
C GLU A 166 -3.86 5.29 1.55
N VAL A 167 -4.88 4.69 0.92
CA VAL A 167 -5.77 5.38 -0.03
C VAL A 167 -6.46 6.57 0.64
N VAL A 168 -7.01 6.39 1.83
CA VAL A 168 -7.67 7.48 2.58
C VAL A 168 -6.69 8.62 2.85
N VAL A 169 -5.47 8.31 3.30
CA VAL A 169 -4.45 9.33 3.55
C VAL A 169 -4.05 10.09 2.28
N CYS A 170 -3.84 9.39 1.16
CA CYS A 170 -3.55 10.02 -0.12
C CYS A 170 -4.69 10.90 -0.63
N LEU A 171 -5.96 10.48 -0.47
CA LEU A 171 -7.14 11.29 -0.81
C LEU A 171 -7.22 12.56 0.05
N CYS A 172 -6.94 12.46 1.36
CA CYS A 172 -6.85 13.63 2.24
C CYS A 172 -5.79 14.62 1.76
N GLN A 173 -4.62 14.13 1.32
CA GLN A 173 -3.58 15.01 0.77
C GLN A 173 -4.00 15.71 -0.53
N ILE A 174 -4.67 14.99 -1.44
CA ILE A 174 -5.21 15.59 -2.66
C ILE A 174 -6.25 16.67 -2.32
N GLY A 175 -7.12 16.41 -1.34
CA GLY A 175 -8.06 17.40 -0.80
C GLY A 175 -7.36 18.65 -0.28
N ASN A 176 -6.30 18.50 0.51
CA ASN A 176 -5.49 19.64 0.97
C ASN A 176 -4.84 20.39 -0.20
N GLY A 177 -4.31 19.68 -1.20
CA GLY A 177 -3.73 20.27 -2.40
C GLY A 177 -4.76 21.10 -3.17
N LEU A 178 -5.97 20.58 -3.36
CA LEU A 178 -7.10 21.28 -4.00
C LEU A 178 -7.54 22.51 -3.21
N VAL A 179 -7.70 22.40 -1.89
CA VAL A 179 -8.05 23.55 -1.03
C VAL A 179 -6.96 24.62 -1.11
N ASN A 180 -5.68 24.26 -1.09
CA ASN A 180 -4.59 25.23 -1.26
C ASN A 180 -4.57 25.85 -2.67
N ALA A 181 -4.95 25.10 -3.70
CA ALA A 181 -5.03 25.62 -5.07
C ALA A 181 -6.21 26.59 -5.27
N VAL A 182 -7.39 26.27 -4.71
CA VAL A 182 -8.62 27.09 -4.82
C VAL A 182 -8.60 28.28 -3.86
N CYS A 183 -8.14 28.09 -2.62
CA CYS A 183 -8.05 29.15 -1.61
C CYS A 183 -6.79 30.03 -1.75
N ARG A 184 -5.99 29.87 -2.82
CA ARG A 184 -5.00 30.88 -3.26
C ARG A 184 -5.59 31.78 -4.36
N PRO A 185 -6.44 32.77 -4.07
CA PRO A 185 -6.42 34.00 -4.84
C PRO A 185 -5.22 34.84 -4.36
N CYS A 186 -4.27 35.08 -5.26
CA CYS A 186 -3.22 36.11 -5.19
C CYS A 186 -1.97 35.88 -4.29
N CYS A 187 -0.98 35.18 -4.85
CA CYS A 187 0.44 35.61 -4.79
C CYS A 187 1.03 35.90 -6.18
N TYR A 188 0.19 36.14 -7.20
CA TYR A 188 0.65 36.60 -8.52
C TYR A 188 0.96 38.12 -8.55
N LYS A 189 0.80 38.82 -7.42
CA LYS A 189 0.90 40.29 -7.37
C LYS A 189 2.31 40.84 -7.11
N GLN A 190 3.35 40.00 -7.13
CA GLN A 190 4.70 40.44 -6.73
C GLN A 190 5.73 40.50 -7.86
N GLU A 191 5.45 39.93 -9.04
CA GLU A 191 6.38 40.00 -10.18
C GLU A 191 6.23 41.29 -11.01
N TYR A 192 5.04 41.92 -11.03
CA TYR A 192 4.81 43.13 -11.84
C TYR A 192 5.22 44.44 -11.17
N SER A 193 5.45 44.47 -9.85
CA SER A 193 5.81 45.69 -9.11
C SER A 193 7.31 45.87 -8.90
N LEU A 194 8.14 44.94 -9.37
CA LEU A 194 9.61 45.03 -9.28
C LEU A 194 10.26 45.41 -10.62
N SER A 195 9.43 45.67 -11.64
CA SER A 195 9.85 46.12 -12.98
C SER A 195 9.16 47.42 -13.43
N ALA A 196 8.47 48.11 -12.53
CA ALA A 196 7.82 49.40 -12.77
C ALA A 196 8.48 50.51 -11.93
#